data_AF-A0A6B1ETR6-F1
#
_entry.id   AF-A0A6B1ETR6-F1
#
_cell.length_a   1.000
_cell.length_b   1.000
_cell.length_c   1.000
_cell.angle_alpha   90.00
_cell.angle_beta   90.00
_cell.angle_gamma   90.00
#
_symmetry.space_group_name_H-M   'P 1'
#
loop_
_entity.id
_entity.type
_entity.pdbx_description
1 polymer ?
#
loop_
_entity_poly.entity_id
_entity_poly.type
_entity_poly.pdbx_seq_one_letter_code
_entity_poly.pdbx_strand_id
1 'polypeptide(L)'
;MREKIGGRTSVNALFHSKAVRIVHFYALSILCILFVSIFTFNTASGAPDVPVNFDGWITDALAKLETDGITGGFHRQTAPLSRTEVAQVIRQAESRIRAGSVVPSEIDRKLLEKLKRVFRKELAGSDGRRIDFLPQLRATEKKIAPALEAAFHWTAGTLKQRSAPRLVLYSEFEAHNFESRPLDGKTAGQRLERWRGGYTMDFKRSYLQVNGAHLNLLVGRDWLFWGASRDKTVGISDHSPAFDQVRLTGTFGKRLKATAFTTQLDSTWYDDGKKRYLAKRYMSGHRLDYQYNDRVEIGVAEWILYGGDAQTLEWKYANPFTFYYALQYNAKADDNVMFALDAAIRPIDGVRLYAEWVIDDIQYESDSNDPHAVAWILGLTWYPQYLDRQLGIHSEYARVNRWAYTHLDPDNQFTHFGYAIGHPISNDSDTLRVSASYQFTVSTEAEVRAVLTRQGEGTIADRFYGEDYESLPFPTGVVARTTEIGGRFSYRPLDAWNFFVSYTWHSTQNSAHRKGETNQGHQFTFQLGYLL
;
A
#
# COMPACT_ATOMS: atom_id res chain seq x y z
N MET A 1 73.64 0.79 -17.54
CA MET A 1 73.72 -0.31 -16.56
C MET A 1 72.53 -0.21 -15.59
N ARG A 2 71.45 -0.93 -15.88
CA ARG A 2 70.44 -1.50 -14.94
C ARG A 2 69.19 -1.89 -15.74
N GLU A 3 69.08 -3.17 -16.04
CA GLU A 3 67.80 -3.85 -16.24
C GLU A 3 66.99 -3.84 -14.94
N LYS A 4 65.66 -3.85 -15.02
CA LYS A 4 64.82 -4.85 -14.32
C LYS A 4 63.35 -4.82 -14.76
N ILE A 5 62.98 -5.88 -15.49
CA ILE A 5 61.87 -6.81 -15.24
C ILE A 5 60.52 -6.19 -14.85
N GLY A 6 59.63 -6.04 -15.83
CA GLY A 6 58.19 -5.98 -15.64
C GLY A 6 57.56 -7.37 -15.79
N GLY A 7 56.60 -7.68 -14.91
CA GLY A 7 55.65 -8.78 -15.12
C GLY A 7 55.48 -9.73 -13.93
N ARG A 8 54.42 -9.49 -13.14
CA ARG A 8 53.60 -10.46 -12.34
C ARG A 8 53.24 -9.92 -10.94
N THR A 9 52.35 -8.93 -10.85
CA THR A 9 51.73 -8.55 -9.56
C THR A 9 50.32 -7.95 -9.70
N SER A 10 49.47 -8.42 -10.63
CA SER A 10 48.07 -7.94 -10.74
C SER A 10 46.97 -9.00 -10.56
N VAL A 11 47.31 -10.29 -10.45
CA VAL A 11 46.28 -11.35 -10.34
C VAL A 11 45.98 -11.72 -8.88
N ASN A 12 46.99 -11.82 -8.01
CA ASN A 12 46.79 -12.29 -6.62
C ASN A 12 46.02 -11.28 -5.72
N ALA A 13 46.17 -9.97 -5.93
CA ALA A 13 45.44 -8.96 -5.16
C ALA A 13 43.94 -8.93 -5.47
N LEU A 14 43.56 -9.24 -6.72
CA LEU A 14 42.17 -9.29 -7.16
C LEU A 14 41.43 -10.50 -6.55
N PHE A 15 42.10 -11.66 -6.48
CA PHE A 15 41.57 -12.88 -5.87
C PHE A 15 41.41 -12.77 -4.35
N HIS A 16 42.38 -12.15 -3.65
CA HIS A 16 42.29 -11.93 -2.21
C HIS A 16 41.10 -11.01 -1.85
N SER A 17 40.86 -9.95 -2.63
CA SER A 17 39.72 -9.04 -2.39
C SER A 17 38.34 -9.69 -2.61
N LYS A 18 38.23 -10.65 -3.54
CA LYS A 18 37.00 -11.40 -3.82
C LYS A 18 36.74 -12.49 -2.77
N ALA A 19 37.77 -13.21 -2.34
CA ALA A 19 37.66 -14.24 -1.31
C ALA A 19 37.27 -13.63 0.06
N VAL A 20 37.87 -12.50 0.43
CA VAL A 20 37.51 -11.78 1.67
C VAL A 20 36.07 -11.27 1.63
N ARG A 21 35.57 -10.83 0.46
CA ARG A 21 34.16 -10.41 0.29
C ARG A 21 33.16 -11.56 0.42
N ILE A 22 33.51 -12.74 -0.08
CA ILE A 22 32.67 -13.94 0.03
C ILE A 22 32.61 -14.43 1.49
N VAL A 23 33.73 -14.44 2.19
CA VAL A 23 33.80 -14.87 3.61
C VAL A 23 32.99 -13.94 4.52
N HIS A 24 32.97 -12.62 4.27
CA HIS A 24 32.16 -11.68 5.05
C HIS A 24 30.65 -11.86 4.84
N PHE A 25 30.20 -12.28 3.66
CA PHE A 25 28.78 -12.57 3.37
C PHE A 25 28.29 -13.79 4.15
N TYR A 26 29.10 -14.85 4.20
CA TYR A 26 28.79 -16.03 5.00
C TYR A 26 28.83 -15.72 6.50
N ALA A 27 29.80 -14.92 6.96
CA ALA A 27 29.89 -14.54 8.38
C ALA A 27 28.67 -13.76 8.88
N LEU A 28 28.11 -12.84 8.08
CA LEU A 28 26.90 -12.08 8.44
C LEU A 28 25.63 -12.96 8.41
N SER A 29 25.55 -13.85 7.42
CA SER A 29 24.47 -14.85 7.33
C SER A 29 24.50 -15.78 8.54
N ILE A 30 25.68 -16.23 8.95
CA ILE A 30 25.90 -17.04 10.15
C ILE A 30 25.57 -16.25 11.42
N LEU A 31 25.90 -14.95 11.50
CA LEU A 31 25.56 -14.12 12.65
C LEU A 31 24.04 -13.90 12.78
N CYS A 32 23.34 -13.73 11.67
CA CYS A 32 21.86 -13.65 11.65
C CYS A 32 21.24 -14.99 12.06
N ILE A 33 21.77 -16.11 11.56
CA ILE A 33 21.33 -17.47 11.94
C ILE A 33 21.60 -17.73 13.43
N LEU A 34 22.74 -17.30 13.96
CA LEU A 34 23.08 -17.42 15.38
C LEU A 34 22.18 -16.53 16.25
N PHE A 35 21.90 -15.30 15.82
CA PHE A 35 20.95 -14.42 16.51
C PHE A 35 19.54 -15.03 16.56
N VAL A 36 19.11 -15.71 15.49
CA VAL A 36 17.84 -16.45 15.44
C VAL A 36 17.86 -17.69 16.34
N SER A 37 19.00 -18.40 16.43
CA SER A 37 19.14 -19.60 17.27
C SER A 37 19.07 -19.33 18.79
N ILE A 38 19.41 -18.12 19.23
CA ILE A 38 19.33 -17.74 20.65
C ILE A 38 17.85 -17.57 21.11
N PHE A 39 16.91 -17.39 20.18
CA PHE A 39 15.47 -17.25 20.48
C PHE A 39 14.66 -18.54 20.28
N THR A 40 15.28 -19.65 19.83
CA THR A 40 14.61 -20.94 19.65
C THR A 40 14.60 -21.77 20.94
N PHE A 41 14.08 -21.24 22.04
CA PHE A 41 13.73 -22.07 23.20
C PHE A 41 12.35 -21.67 23.71
N ASN A 42 11.43 -22.65 23.69
CA ASN A 42 10.01 -22.62 24.06
C ASN A 42 9.04 -22.19 22.93
N THR A 43 8.67 -23.15 22.09
CA THR A 43 7.58 -23.02 21.10
C THR A 43 6.28 -23.61 21.65
N ALA A 44 5.36 -22.73 22.06
CA ALA A 44 3.93 -23.03 22.06
C ALA A 44 3.35 -22.57 20.71
N SER A 45 2.64 -23.48 20.03
CA SER A 45 2.27 -23.37 18.62
C SER A 45 0.85 -22.81 18.42
N GLY A 46 0.76 -21.66 17.77
CA GLY A 46 -0.47 -20.98 17.37
C GLY A 46 -0.16 -19.98 16.25
N ALA A 47 -1.17 -19.30 15.71
CA ALA A 47 -0.96 -18.44 14.54
C ALA A 47 -0.73 -16.97 14.93
N PRO A 48 0.22 -16.30 14.25
CA PRO A 48 0.50 -14.89 14.47
C PRO A 48 -0.59 -14.02 13.85
N ASP A 49 -0.73 -12.78 14.33
CA ASP A 49 -1.62 -11.77 13.74
C ASP A 49 -0.83 -10.72 12.93
N VAL A 50 -0.31 -11.14 11.78
CA VAL A 50 0.42 -10.31 10.82
C VAL A 50 -0.58 -9.57 9.91
N PRO A 51 -0.39 -8.28 9.59
CA PRO A 51 -1.20 -7.58 8.61
C PRO A 51 -1.13 -8.26 7.24
N VAL A 52 -2.29 -8.43 6.62
CA VAL A 52 -2.38 -8.99 5.28
C VAL A 52 -1.80 -8.00 4.27
N ASN A 53 -1.04 -8.51 3.30
CA ASN A 53 -0.53 -7.69 2.20
C ASN A 53 -1.68 -7.11 1.38
N PHE A 54 -1.59 -5.84 1.00
CA PHE A 54 -2.62 -5.15 0.20
C PHE A 54 -2.91 -5.89 -1.11
N ASP A 55 -1.85 -6.24 -1.85
CA ASP A 55 -1.92 -6.92 -3.15
C ASP A 55 -1.79 -8.46 -3.05
N GLY A 56 -2.32 -9.06 -1.96
CA GLY A 56 -2.22 -10.49 -1.67
C GLY A 56 -3.39 -11.33 -2.16
N TRP A 57 -3.18 -12.64 -2.35
CA TRP A 57 -4.28 -13.55 -2.72
C TRP A 57 -5.40 -13.62 -1.65
N ILE A 58 -5.09 -13.30 -0.39
CA ILE A 58 -6.05 -13.29 0.71
C ILE A 58 -7.00 -12.09 0.55
N THR A 59 -6.48 -10.89 0.25
CA THR A 59 -7.32 -9.70 0.00
C THR A 59 -8.18 -9.89 -1.24
N ASP A 60 -7.61 -10.43 -2.33
CA ASP A 60 -8.36 -10.81 -3.54
C ASP A 60 -9.48 -11.82 -3.26
N ALA A 61 -9.20 -12.85 -2.45
CA ALA A 61 -10.18 -13.87 -2.12
C ALA A 61 -11.33 -13.31 -1.27
N LEU A 62 -11.01 -12.48 -0.27
CA LEU A 62 -12.04 -11.82 0.54
C LEU A 62 -12.86 -10.84 -0.29
N ALA A 63 -12.21 -10.05 -1.15
CA ALA A 63 -12.86 -9.12 -2.07
C ALA A 63 -13.86 -9.84 -2.98
N LYS A 64 -13.47 -11.00 -3.54
CA LYS A 64 -14.36 -11.82 -4.37
C LYS A 64 -15.54 -12.35 -3.55
N LEU A 65 -15.28 -13.02 -2.43
CA LEU A 65 -16.34 -13.61 -1.59
C LEU A 65 -17.30 -12.56 -1.04
N GLU A 66 -16.82 -11.35 -0.76
CA GLU A 66 -17.65 -10.20 -0.40
C GLU A 66 -18.52 -9.77 -1.57
N THR A 67 -17.91 -9.59 -2.74
CA THR A 67 -18.62 -9.19 -3.97
C THR A 67 -19.74 -10.18 -4.29
N ASP A 68 -19.47 -11.48 -4.18
CA ASP A 68 -20.43 -12.57 -4.35
C ASP A 68 -21.42 -12.74 -3.19
N GLY A 69 -21.32 -11.91 -2.14
CA GLY A 69 -22.27 -11.88 -1.02
C GLY A 69 -22.07 -12.96 0.05
N ILE A 70 -21.02 -13.77 -0.07
CA ILE A 70 -20.74 -14.92 0.79
C ILE A 70 -20.32 -14.47 2.19
N THR A 71 -19.40 -13.51 2.30
CA THR A 71 -18.94 -13.02 3.61
C THR A 71 -19.99 -12.15 4.30
N GLY A 72 -20.88 -11.50 3.56
CA GLY A 72 -21.56 -10.28 4.03
C GLY A 72 -20.59 -9.09 4.08
N GLY A 73 -21.02 -7.99 4.69
CA GLY A 73 -20.21 -6.77 4.79
C GLY A 73 -19.16 -6.86 5.90
N PHE A 74 -18.02 -6.23 5.68
CA PHE A 74 -16.96 -5.98 6.65
C PHE A 74 -16.17 -4.75 6.20
N HIS A 75 -15.38 -4.17 7.11
CA HIS A 75 -14.61 -2.95 6.84
C HIS A 75 -13.45 -3.20 5.88
N ARG A 76 -13.72 -3.14 4.56
CA ARG A 76 -12.74 -3.40 3.51
C ARG A 76 -12.01 -2.12 3.10
N GLN A 77 -12.62 -0.96 3.28
CA GLN A 77 -12.08 0.33 2.83
C GLN A 77 -10.90 0.85 3.69
N THR A 78 -10.58 0.16 4.79
CA THR A 78 -9.44 0.48 5.66
C THR A 78 -8.53 -0.73 5.81
N ALA A 79 -7.30 -0.60 5.30
CA ALA A 79 -6.28 -1.62 5.35
C ALA A 79 -4.96 -1.09 5.95
N PRO A 80 -4.07 -1.96 6.45
CA PRO A 80 -4.10 -3.43 6.32
C PRO A 80 -5.12 -4.11 7.22
N LEU A 81 -5.68 -5.23 6.74
CA LEU A 81 -6.50 -6.12 7.56
C LEU A 81 -5.61 -6.99 8.45
N SER A 82 -5.97 -7.13 9.72
CA SER A 82 -5.39 -8.11 10.62
C SER A 82 -5.89 -9.53 10.29
N ARG A 83 -5.11 -10.56 10.62
CA ARG A 83 -5.54 -11.96 10.48
C ARG A 83 -6.70 -12.29 11.41
N THR A 84 -6.79 -11.60 12.55
CA THR A 84 -7.96 -11.70 13.44
C THR A 84 -9.23 -11.20 12.73
N GLU A 85 -9.19 -10.06 12.04
CA GLU A 85 -10.30 -9.56 11.22
C GLU A 85 -10.65 -10.56 10.11
N VAL A 86 -9.65 -11.09 9.39
CA VAL A 86 -9.90 -12.12 8.36
C VAL A 86 -10.59 -13.36 8.93
N ALA A 87 -10.14 -13.86 10.08
CA ALA A 87 -10.75 -15.01 10.73
C ALA A 87 -12.20 -14.73 11.16
N GLN A 88 -12.52 -13.50 11.59
CA GLN A 88 -13.89 -13.09 11.88
C GLN A 88 -14.76 -13.09 10.61
N VAL A 89 -14.24 -12.57 9.49
CA VAL A 89 -14.92 -12.58 8.19
C VAL A 89 -15.20 -14.02 7.71
N ILE A 90 -14.23 -14.93 7.88
CA ILE A 90 -14.42 -16.36 7.56
C ILE A 90 -15.52 -16.98 8.43
N ARG A 91 -15.51 -16.75 9.75
CA ARG A 91 -16.57 -17.25 10.65
C ARG A 91 -17.95 -16.70 10.29
N GLN A 92 -18.02 -15.42 9.89
CA GLN A 92 -19.24 -14.78 9.43
C GLN A 92 -19.78 -15.48 8.17
N ALA A 93 -18.92 -15.72 7.17
CA ALA A 93 -19.28 -16.45 5.95
C ALA A 93 -19.85 -17.84 6.27
N GLU A 94 -19.16 -18.62 7.11
CA GLU A 94 -19.61 -19.96 7.51
C GLU A 94 -20.95 -19.92 8.24
N SER A 95 -21.16 -18.93 9.12
CA SER A 95 -22.44 -18.79 9.83
C SER A 95 -23.60 -18.51 8.88
N ARG A 96 -23.39 -17.67 7.86
CA ARG A 96 -24.40 -17.35 6.86
C ARG A 96 -24.74 -18.56 5.99
N ILE A 97 -23.72 -19.35 5.60
CA ILE A 97 -23.91 -20.59 4.84
C ILE A 97 -24.69 -21.61 5.67
N ARG A 98 -24.32 -21.83 6.94
CA ARG A 98 -25.04 -22.76 7.84
C ARG A 98 -26.49 -22.35 8.08
N ALA A 99 -26.76 -21.05 8.15
CA ALA A 99 -28.11 -20.51 8.30
C ALA A 99 -28.95 -20.59 7.00
N GLY A 100 -28.37 -21.05 5.88
CA GLY A 100 -29.03 -21.07 4.58
C GLY A 100 -29.28 -19.67 3.98
N SER A 101 -28.66 -18.62 4.53
CA SER A 101 -28.86 -17.24 4.07
C SER A 101 -28.14 -16.94 2.76
N VAL A 102 -27.14 -17.75 2.41
CA VAL A 102 -26.35 -17.65 1.17
C VAL A 102 -26.00 -19.05 0.67
N VAL A 103 -25.98 -19.23 -0.64
CA VAL A 103 -25.54 -20.47 -1.30
C VAL A 103 -24.32 -20.16 -2.16
N PRO A 104 -23.12 -20.60 -1.78
CA PRO A 104 -21.90 -20.30 -2.53
C PRO A 104 -21.86 -21.08 -3.85
N SER A 105 -21.26 -20.47 -4.87
CA SER A 105 -20.86 -21.21 -6.08
C SER A 105 -19.78 -22.26 -5.75
N GLU A 106 -19.51 -23.18 -6.67
CA GLU A 106 -18.47 -24.19 -6.46
C GLU A 106 -17.09 -23.56 -6.22
N ILE A 107 -16.74 -22.52 -6.98
CA ILE A 107 -15.45 -21.82 -6.83
C ILE A 107 -15.38 -21.09 -5.49
N ASP A 108 -16.45 -20.41 -5.06
CA ASP A 108 -16.50 -19.68 -3.78
C ASP A 108 -16.38 -20.62 -2.59
N ARG A 109 -17.06 -21.76 -2.65
CA ARG A 109 -16.98 -22.79 -1.61
C ARG A 109 -15.54 -23.31 -1.48
N LYS A 110 -14.91 -23.67 -2.59
CA LYS A 110 -13.51 -24.14 -2.59
C LYS A 110 -12.56 -23.05 -2.09
N LEU A 111 -12.82 -21.79 -2.43
CA LEU A 111 -11.99 -20.65 -2.04
C LEU A 111 -12.08 -20.38 -0.54
N LEU A 112 -13.29 -20.42 0.02
CA LEU A 112 -13.53 -20.35 1.46
C LEU A 112 -12.84 -21.51 2.19
N GLU A 113 -12.88 -22.74 1.68
CA GLU A 113 -12.16 -23.87 2.27
C GLU A 113 -10.64 -23.71 2.19
N LYS A 114 -10.11 -23.08 1.13
CA LYS A 114 -8.69 -22.72 1.06
C LYS A 114 -8.33 -21.68 2.13
N LEU A 115 -9.13 -20.63 2.30
CA LEU A 115 -8.94 -19.64 3.37
C LEU A 115 -9.00 -20.29 4.76
N LYS A 116 -9.99 -21.16 5.02
CA LYS A 116 -10.11 -21.88 6.29
C LYS A 116 -8.89 -22.72 6.64
N ARG A 117 -8.24 -23.34 5.65
CA ARG A 117 -6.99 -24.09 5.86
C ARG A 117 -5.85 -23.16 6.28
N VAL A 118 -5.72 -22.00 5.63
CA VAL A 118 -4.69 -20.99 5.95
C VAL A 118 -4.89 -20.37 7.33
N PHE A 119 -6.15 -20.16 7.73
CA PHE A 119 -6.53 -19.53 9.00
C PHE A 119 -6.97 -20.54 10.07
N ARG A 120 -6.62 -21.84 9.91
CA ARG A 120 -7.10 -22.93 10.76
C ARG A 120 -6.79 -22.71 12.25
N LYS A 121 -5.63 -22.14 12.55
CA LYS A 121 -5.15 -21.88 13.91
C LYS A 121 -5.91 -20.72 14.57
N GLU A 122 -6.10 -19.62 13.85
CA GLU A 122 -6.91 -18.46 14.30
C GLU A 122 -8.36 -18.86 14.52
N LEU A 123 -8.90 -19.71 13.64
CA LEU A 123 -10.25 -20.25 13.76
C LEU A 123 -10.40 -21.15 14.99
N ALA A 124 -9.39 -21.97 15.32
CA ALA A 124 -9.34 -22.78 16.54
C ALA A 124 -9.04 -21.96 17.81
N GLY A 125 -8.62 -20.70 17.67
CA GLY A 125 -8.23 -19.81 18.76
C GLY A 125 -6.99 -20.32 19.51
N SER A 126 -5.98 -20.77 18.75
CA SER A 126 -4.65 -21.11 19.29
C SER A 126 -3.70 -19.92 19.16
N ASP A 127 -3.18 -19.46 20.30
CA ASP A 127 -2.18 -18.38 20.37
C ASP A 127 -0.79 -18.94 20.15
N GLY A 128 0.06 -18.26 19.40
CA GLY A 128 1.45 -18.70 19.34
C GLY A 128 2.45 -17.79 18.68
N ARG A 129 3.70 -18.23 18.86
CA ARG A 129 4.91 -17.64 18.32
C ARG A 129 5.16 -18.27 16.96
N ARG A 130 5.34 -17.46 15.91
CA ARG A 130 5.65 -17.95 14.57
C ARG A 130 6.78 -17.10 14.00
N ILE A 131 7.87 -17.73 13.65
CA ILE A 131 8.94 -17.11 12.88
C ILE A 131 8.69 -17.51 11.43
N ASP A 132 8.48 -16.53 10.54
CA ASP A 132 8.15 -16.77 9.14
C ASP A 132 9.32 -16.40 8.22
N PHE A 133 10.03 -17.41 7.74
CA PHE A 133 11.08 -17.22 6.75
C PHE A 133 10.51 -17.42 5.34
N LEU A 134 10.29 -16.33 4.61
CA LEU A 134 9.73 -16.32 3.26
C LEU A 134 10.73 -15.74 2.25
N PRO A 135 11.80 -16.50 1.88
CA PRO A 135 12.75 -16.02 0.89
C PRO A 135 12.04 -15.94 -0.47
N GLN A 136 11.74 -14.72 -0.90
CA GLN A 136 11.13 -14.46 -2.19
C GLN A 136 12.11 -13.71 -3.09
N LEU A 137 12.53 -14.35 -4.18
CA LEU A 137 13.18 -13.66 -5.29
C LEU A 137 12.10 -12.92 -6.09
N ARG A 138 11.99 -11.62 -5.87
CA ARG A 138 11.05 -10.77 -6.62
C ARG A 138 11.77 -10.00 -7.72
N ALA A 139 11.44 -10.27 -8.98
CA ALA A 139 11.57 -9.26 -10.02
C ALA A 139 10.42 -8.25 -9.86
N THR A 140 10.71 -6.96 -9.79
CA THR A 140 9.65 -5.95 -9.70
C THR A 140 9.15 -5.59 -11.09
N GLU A 141 7.86 -5.22 -11.21
CA GLU A 141 7.51 -3.87 -11.65
C GLU A 141 8.46 -3.22 -12.66
N LYS A 142 9.46 -2.54 -12.11
CA LYS A 142 10.26 -1.60 -12.88
C LYS A 142 11.58 -2.20 -13.33
N LYS A 143 12.07 -3.29 -12.70
CA LYS A 143 13.39 -3.90 -12.98
C LYS A 143 13.47 -5.39 -12.61
N ILE A 144 14.14 -6.18 -13.45
CA ILE A 144 14.54 -7.57 -13.18
C ILE A 144 15.75 -7.56 -12.24
N ALA A 145 15.52 -7.74 -10.94
CA ALA A 145 16.55 -7.79 -9.92
C ALA A 145 16.18 -8.82 -8.84
N PRO A 146 17.13 -9.55 -8.24
CA PRO A 146 16.83 -10.40 -7.09
C PRO A 146 16.55 -9.53 -5.85
N ALA A 147 15.41 -9.75 -5.22
CA ALA A 147 15.12 -9.26 -3.86
C ALA A 147 15.10 -10.45 -2.89
N LEU A 148 15.29 -10.20 -1.60
CA LEU A 148 15.08 -11.15 -0.52
C LEU A 148 14.19 -10.49 0.54
N GLU A 149 13.11 -11.16 0.94
CA GLU A 149 12.26 -10.75 2.05
C GLU A 149 12.31 -11.78 3.19
N ALA A 150 12.20 -11.33 4.43
CA ALA A 150 12.10 -12.18 5.62
C ALA A 150 11.25 -11.51 6.70
N ALA A 151 10.49 -12.26 7.49
CA ALA A 151 9.64 -11.70 8.54
C ALA A 151 9.86 -12.38 9.90
N PHE A 152 9.91 -11.57 10.95
CA PHE A 152 9.89 -12.02 12.33
C PHE A 152 8.56 -11.63 12.97
N HIS A 153 7.93 -12.59 13.65
CA HIS A 153 6.72 -12.34 14.40
C HIS A 153 6.79 -12.97 15.79
N TRP A 154 6.41 -12.18 16.79
CA TRP A 154 6.19 -12.67 18.13
C TRP A 154 4.86 -12.16 18.70
N THR A 155 4.13 -13.04 19.38
CA THR A 155 2.86 -12.72 20.03
C THR A 155 2.87 -13.25 21.46
N ALA A 156 2.34 -12.47 22.41
CA ALA A 156 2.03 -12.92 23.76
C ALA A 156 0.63 -12.44 24.19
N GLY A 157 -0.10 -13.30 24.91
CA GLY A 157 -1.46 -13.04 25.38
C GLY A 157 -2.53 -13.82 24.61
N THR A 158 -3.74 -13.91 25.18
CA THR A 158 -4.88 -14.67 24.64
C THR A 158 -6.00 -13.72 24.25
N LEU A 159 -6.62 -13.95 23.09
CA LEU A 159 -7.85 -13.24 22.70
C LEU A 159 -9.12 -13.87 23.29
N LYS A 160 -9.04 -15.10 23.84
CA LYS A 160 -10.20 -15.84 24.39
C LYS A 160 -10.73 -15.22 25.68
N GLN A 161 -9.88 -14.55 26.45
CA GLN A 161 -10.27 -13.80 27.65
C GLN A 161 -10.23 -12.32 27.34
N ARG A 162 -11.40 -11.67 27.30
CA ARG A 162 -11.59 -10.20 27.18
C ARG A 162 -10.81 -9.37 28.22
N SER A 163 -10.15 -10.01 29.19
CA SER A 163 -9.52 -9.42 30.36
C SER A 163 -8.04 -9.05 30.21
N ALA A 164 -7.31 -9.53 29.19
CA ALA A 164 -5.88 -9.19 29.02
C ALA A 164 -5.52 -8.81 27.56
N PRO A 165 -4.77 -7.70 27.34
CA PRO A 165 -4.38 -7.28 26.00
C PRO A 165 -3.35 -8.25 25.40
N ARG A 166 -3.40 -8.41 24.07
CA ARG A 166 -2.41 -9.21 23.31
C ARG A 166 -1.32 -8.31 22.76
N LEU A 167 -0.08 -8.61 23.12
CA LEU A 167 1.11 -7.92 22.63
C LEU A 167 1.64 -8.62 21.37
N VAL A 168 1.92 -7.84 20.33
CA VAL A 168 2.46 -8.30 19.05
C VAL A 168 3.71 -7.49 18.73
N LEU A 169 4.79 -8.18 18.40
CA LEU A 169 6.00 -7.60 17.83
C LEU A 169 6.17 -8.18 16.42
N TYR A 170 6.29 -7.31 15.42
CA TYR A 170 6.43 -7.72 14.03
C TYR A 170 7.54 -6.91 13.36
N SER A 171 8.35 -7.59 12.54
CA SER A 171 9.34 -6.95 11.69
C SER A 171 9.43 -7.69 10.35
N GLU A 172 9.38 -6.95 9.25
CA GLU A 172 9.53 -7.43 7.88
C GLU A 172 10.73 -6.74 7.25
N PHE A 173 11.71 -7.54 6.85
CA PHE A 173 12.98 -7.13 6.27
C PHE A 173 12.99 -7.36 4.77
N GLU A 174 13.57 -6.43 4.01
CA GLU A 174 13.82 -6.55 2.58
C GLU A 174 15.26 -6.16 2.23
N ALA A 175 15.89 -6.92 1.32
CA ALA A 175 17.12 -6.55 0.65
C ALA A 175 16.99 -6.67 -0.87
N HIS A 176 17.40 -5.63 -1.61
CA HIS A 176 17.32 -5.62 -3.08
C HIS A 176 18.45 -4.78 -3.69
N ASN A 177 18.69 -4.86 -5.00
CA ASN A 177 19.74 -4.08 -5.68
C ASN A 177 19.24 -3.18 -6.82
N PHE A 178 17.95 -2.89 -6.89
CA PHE A 178 17.37 -2.00 -7.89
C PHE A 178 17.40 -0.52 -7.47
N GLU A 179 17.31 0.39 -8.45
CA GLU A 179 17.11 1.81 -8.15
C GLU A 179 15.63 2.09 -7.93
N SER A 180 15.32 2.49 -6.69
CA SER A 180 14.13 3.24 -6.35
C SER A 180 14.46 4.72 -6.51
N ARG A 181 13.84 5.42 -7.46
CA ARG A 181 13.93 6.88 -7.56
C ARG A 181 12.54 7.49 -7.29
N PRO A 182 12.46 8.56 -6.48
CA PRO A 182 11.23 9.34 -6.37
C PRO A 182 10.85 9.88 -7.75
N LEU A 183 9.55 9.95 -8.03
CA LEU A 183 9.03 10.42 -9.31
C LEU A 183 8.15 11.67 -9.17
N ASP A 184 7.65 11.98 -7.97
CA ASP A 184 6.50 12.89 -7.82
C ASP A 184 6.83 14.20 -7.09
N GLY A 185 7.81 14.22 -6.17
CA GLY A 185 8.11 15.40 -5.33
C GLY A 185 9.55 15.54 -4.83
N LYS A 186 9.80 16.62 -4.08
CA LYS A 186 11.10 16.90 -3.44
C LYS A 186 11.27 16.08 -2.16
N THR A 187 12.50 15.71 -1.84
CA THR A 187 12.89 15.12 -0.56
C THR A 187 14.29 15.60 -0.18
N ALA A 188 14.51 15.89 1.11
CA ALA A 188 15.84 16.05 1.69
C ALA A 188 16.34 14.76 2.35
N GLY A 189 15.44 13.82 2.61
CA GLY A 189 15.74 12.52 3.19
C GLY A 189 16.10 11.50 2.12
N GLN A 190 17.21 10.80 2.31
CA GLN A 190 17.48 9.56 1.59
C GLN A 190 17.02 8.39 2.45
N ARG A 191 15.96 7.69 2.04
CA ARG A 191 15.44 6.54 2.78
C ARG A 191 16.41 5.35 2.75
N LEU A 192 17.00 5.09 1.58
CA LEU A 192 17.82 3.92 1.32
C LEU A 192 19.23 4.33 0.91
N GLU A 193 20.22 3.85 1.65
CA GLU A 193 21.62 3.98 1.27
C GLU A 193 22.15 2.69 0.63
N ARG A 194 22.91 2.84 -0.46
CA ARG A 194 23.50 1.68 -1.14
C ARG A 194 24.65 1.11 -0.31
N TRP A 195 24.55 -0.17 -0.02
CA TRP A 195 25.56 -0.95 0.66
C TRP A 195 26.43 -1.77 -0.33
N ARG A 196 27.27 -2.65 0.21
CA ARG A 196 28.24 -3.44 -0.56
C ARG A 196 27.55 -4.22 -1.68
N GLY A 197 28.09 -4.12 -2.90
CA GLY A 197 27.53 -4.79 -4.07
C GLY A 197 26.30 -4.10 -4.67
N GLY A 198 25.97 -2.87 -4.24
CA GLY A 198 24.86 -2.08 -4.76
C GLY A 198 23.50 -2.45 -4.18
N TYR A 199 23.46 -3.30 -3.15
CA TYR A 199 22.23 -3.67 -2.45
C TYR A 199 21.84 -2.59 -1.45
N THR A 200 20.54 -2.37 -1.29
CA THR A 200 19.89 -1.65 -0.21
C THR A 200 19.22 -2.66 0.72
N MET A 201 19.07 -2.29 2.00
CA MET A 201 18.43 -3.10 3.03
C MET A 201 17.49 -2.17 3.81
N ASP A 202 16.25 -2.59 4.05
CA ASP A 202 15.25 -1.82 4.81
C ASP A 202 14.32 -2.74 5.61
N PHE A 203 13.69 -2.16 6.62
CA PHE A 203 12.51 -2.74 7.25
C PHE A 203 11.26 -2.13 6.62
N LYS A 204 10.53 -2.96 5.88
CA LYS A 204 9.25 -2.60 5.25
C LYS A 204 8.18 -2.31 6.30
N ARG A 205 8.10 -3.18 7.31
CA ARG A 205 7.25 -3.04 8.49
C ARG A 205 8.07 -3.35 9.72
N SER A 206 7.85 -2.61 10.81
CA SER A 206 8.45 -2.94 12.10
C SER A 206 7.70 -2.22 13.21
N TYR A 207 6.93 -2.95 14.03
CA TYR A 207 6.08 -2.32 15.02
C TYR A 207 5.82 -3.19 16.24
N LEU A 208 5.45 -2.50 17.32
CA LEU A 208 4.82 -3.07 18.50
C LEU A 208 3.32 -2.75 18.45
N GLN A 209 2.48 -3.74 18.72
CA GLN A 209 1.03 -3.56 18.76
C GLN A 209 0.42 -4.19 20.01
N VAL A 210 -0.42 -3.43 20.69
CA VAL A 210 -1.22 -3.86 21.84
C VAL A 210 -2.67 -3.97 21.38
N ASN A 211 -3.22 -5.18 21.41
CA ASN A 211 -4.60 -5.45 20.99
C ASN A 211 -5.48 -5.67 22.20
N GLY A 212 -6.45 -4.78 22.41
CA GLY A 212 -7.51 -4.92 23.41
C GLY A 212 -8.77 -5.55 22.81
N ALA A 213 -9.86 -5.53 23.58
CA ALA A 213 -11.16 -6.06 23.11
C ALA A 213 -11.80 -5.21 22.01
N HIS A 214 -11.61 -3.89 22.05
CA HIS A 214 -12.21 -2.92 21.14
C HIS A 214 -11.21 -1.93 20.55
N LEU A 215 -10.04 -1.79 21.16
CA LEU A 215 -9.04 -0.80 20.82
C LEU A 215 -7.69 -1.47 20.60
N ASN A 216 -7.04 -1.11 19.51
CA ASN A 216 -5.71 -1.55 19.15
C ASN A 216 -4.80 -0.34 19.04
N LEU A 217 -3.66 -0.40 19.72
CA LEU A 217 -2.60 0.61 19.62
C LEU A 217 -1.41 -0.01 18.89
N LEU A 218 -0.94 0.65 17.84
CA LEU A 218 0.28 0.31 17.12
C LEU A 218 1.27 1.47 17.24
N VAL A 219 2.53 1.13 17.51
CA VAL A 219 3.66 2.07 17.48
C VAL A 219 4.75 1.46 16.63
N GLY A 220 5.12 2.15 15.56
CA GLY A 220 6.18 1.74 14.65
C GLY A 220 5.82 1.95 13.19
N ARG A 221 6.48 1.18 12.32
CA ARG A 221 6.41 1.32 10.87
C ARG A 221 5.36 0.41 10.26
N ASP A 222 4.39 1.00 9.59
CA ASP A 222 3.43 0.28 8.75
C ASP A 222 2.82 1.19 7.69
N TRP A 223 2.21 0.60 6.68
CA TRP A 223 1.41 1.31 5.67
C TRP A 223 0.00 1.61 6.17
N LEU A 224 -0.65 2.53 5.47
CA LEU A 224 -2.06 2.85 5.56
C LEU A 224 -2.65 2.76 4.15
N PHE A 225 -3.89 2.31 4.06
CA PHE A 225 -4.67 2.34 2.83
C PHE A 225 -6.11 2.70 3.18
N TRP A 226 -6.54 3.90 2.77
CA TRP A 226 -7.86 4.46 3.06
C TRP A 226 -8.60 4.75 1.75
N GLY A 227 -9.53 3.87 1.38
CA GLY A 227 -10.31 3.97 0.15
C GLY A 227 -10.97 2.65 -0.26
N ALA A 228 -11.93 2.74 -1.18
CA ALA A 228 -12.71 1.62 -1.68
C ALA A 228 -12.11 0.90 -2.89
N SER A 229 -11.06 1.44 -3.50
CA SER A 229 -10.33 0.86 -4.62
C SER A 229 -9.77 -0.51 -4.26
N ARG A 230 -9.71 -1.38 -5.28
CA ARG A 230 -9.04 -2.67 -5.18
C ARG A 230 -7.52 -2.54 -5.32
N ASP A 231 -7.04 -1.54 -6.06
CA ASP A 231 -5.66 -1.46 -6.49
C ASP A 231 -4.92 -0.32 -5.77
N LYS A 232 -5.36 0.93 -5.96
CA LYS A 232 -4.72 2.15 -5.41
C LYS A 232 -5.78 3.22 -5.14
N THR A 233 -5.70 3.91 -4.01
CA THR A 233 -6.66 4.93 -3.58
C THR A 233 -6.17 6.34 -3.91
N VAL A 234 -7.11 7.28 -4.10
CA VAL A 234 -6.79 8.72 -4.18
C VAL A 234 -6.60 9.39 -2.82
N GLY A 235 -6.99 8.73 -1.72
CA GLY A 235 -6.74 9.18 -0.35
C GLY A 235 -5.32 8.90 0.12
N ILE A 236 -5.17 8.11 1.17
CA ILE A 236 -3.85 7.61 1.61
C ILE A 236 -3.67 6.21 1.01
N SER A 237 -2.75 6.06 0.05
CA SER A 237 -2.44 4.79 -0.62
C SER A 237 -1.15 4.17 -0.07
N ASP A 238 -0.89 2.93 -0.45
CA ASP A 238 0.38 2.22 -0.24
C ASP A 238 1.48 2.59 -1.26
N HIS A 239 1.36 3.71 -1.97
CA HIS A 239 2.32 4.17 -2.98
C HIS A 239 3.59 4.75 -2.35
N SER A 240 3.43 5.54 -1.29
CA SER A 240 4.56 6.05 -0.54
C SER A 240 5.19 4.97 0.34
N PRO A 241 6.44 5.15 0.77
CA PRO A 241 7.02 4.28 1.77
C PRO A 241 6.20 4.28 3.09
N ALA A 242 6.28 3.18 3.86
CA ALA A 242 5.56 3.03 5.12
C ALA A 242 5.90 4.13 6.14
N PHE A 243 4.90 4.49 6.95
CA PHE A 243 4.95 5.56 7.95
C PHE A 243 5.45 5.06 9.30
N ASP A 244 6.34 5.82 9.94
CA ASP A 244 6.71 5.65 11.35
C ASP A 244 5.69 6.37 12.22
N GLN A 245 4.72 5.61 12.74
CA GLN A 245 3.46 6.14 13.26
C GLN A 245 3.09 5.61 14.65
N VAL A 246 2.25 6.39 15.32
CA VAL A 246 1.38 5.91 16.40
C VAL A 246 -0.02 5.82 15.82
N ARG A 247 -0.65 4.64 15.87
CA ARG A 247 -1.96 4.37 15.28
C ARG A 247 -2.90 3.76 16.30
N LEU A 248 -4.11 4.31 16.39
CA LEU A 248 -5.21 3.80 17.19
C LEU A 248 -6.31 3.29 16.27
N THR A 249 -6.77 2.06 16.48
CA THR A 249 -7.89 1.47 15.75
C THR A 249 -8.94 0.98 16.74
N GLY A 250 -10.16 1.50 16.62
CA GLY A 250 -11.31 1.08 17.40
C GLY A 250 -12.34 0.36 16.55
N THR A 251 -12.79 -0.83 16.97
CA THR A 251 -13.83 -1.60 16.26
C THR A 251 -15.00 -1.90 17.19
N PHE A 252 -16.18 -1.41 16.83
CA PHE A 252 -17.40 -1.50 17.62
C PHE A 252 -18.46 -2.32 16.87
N GLY A 253 -18.49 -3.62 17.19
CA GLY A 253 -19.32 -4.58 16.47
C GLY A 253 -18.87 -4.76 15.02
N LYS A 254 -19.81 -5.12 14.14
CA LYS A 254 -19.54 -5.29 12.69
C LYS A 254 -19.79 -4.03 11.86
N ARG A 255 -20.24 -2.95 12.51
CA ARG A 255 -20.79 -1.77 11.83
C ARG A 255 -19.87 -0.57 11.82
N LEU A 256 -19.02 -0.42 12.83
CA LEU A 256 -18.24 0.79 13.01
C LEU A 256 -16.78 0.44 13.27
N LYS A 257 -15.90 1.03 12.47
CA LYS A 257 -14.45 1.03 12.67
C LYS A 257 -13.97 2.46 12.59
N ALA A 258 -13.15 2.87 13.56
CA ALA A 258 -12.50 4.16 13.58
C ALA A 258 -10.99 3.93 13.60
N THR A 259 -10.24 4.65 12.77
CA THR A 259 -8.78 4.59 12.76
C THR A 259 -8.23 6.00 12.82
N ALA A 260 -7.25 6.23 13.68
CA ALA A 260 -6.50 7.47 13.71
C ALA A 260 -5.01 7.21 13.80
N PHE A 261 -4.21 8.10 13.24
CA PHE A 261 -2.76 8.00 13.30
C PHE A 261 -2.11 9.38 13.39
N THR A 262 -0.87 9.37 13.88
CA THR A 262 0.06 10.49 13.82
C THR A 262 1.42 9.94 13.39
N THR A 263 2.05 10.58 12.42
CA THR A 263 3.35 10.18 11.86
C THR A 263 4.24 11.38 11.64
N GLN A 264 5.55 11.13 11.67
CA GLN A 264 6.53 12.02 11.08
C GLN A 264 6.72 11.65 9.61
N LEU A 265 6.86 12.65 8.74
CA LEU A 265 7.22 12.48 7.33
C LEU A 265 8.71 12.78 7.11
N ASP A 266 9.19 12.58 5.89
CA ASP A 266 10.54 12.97 5.50
C ASP A 266 10.67 14.49 5.47
N SER A 267 11.86 14.95 5.82
CA SER A 267 12.19 16.36 5.70
C SER A 267 12.36 16.76 4.25
N THR A 268 12.01 18.01 3.94
CA THR A 268 12.23 18.66 2.65
C THR A 268 13.09 19.91 2.84
N TRP A 269 13.85 20.28 1.81
CA TRP A 269 14.57 21.55 1.83
C TRP A 269 13.63 22.67 1.38
N TYR A 270 13.41 23.64 2.27
CA TYR A 270 12.84 24.92 1.89
C TYR A 270 13.97 25.85 1.45
N ASP A 271 13.82 26.48 0.29
CA ASP A 271 14.72 27.53 -0.20
C ASP A 271 13.95 28.45 -1.15
N ASP A 272 13.76 29.70 -0.74
CA ASP A 272 13.15 30.76 -1.56
C ASP A 272 14.17 31.85 -1.96
N GLY A 273 15.46 31.57 -1.76
CA GLY A 273 16.56 32.52 -1.96
C GLY A 273 16.75 33.55 -0.83
N LYS A 274 15.82 33.64 0.14
CA LYS A 274 15.93 34.50 1.33
C LYS A 274 16.08 33.69 2.62
N LYS A 275 15.33 32.60 2.72
CA LYS A 275 15.35 31.64 3.83
C LYS A 275 15.71 30.28 3.28
N ARG A 276 16.55 29.57 4.01
CA ARG A 276 16.88 28.19 3.74
C ARG A 276 16.88 27.41 5.04
N TYR A 277 16.05 26.39 5.11
CA TYR A 277 15.96 25.52 6.27
C TYR A 277 15.55 24.11 5.85
N LEU A 278 15.74 23.16 6.76
CA LEU A 278 15.30 21.79 6.61
C LEU A 278 13.93 21.67 7.28
N ALA A 279 12.87 21.62 6.49
CA ALA A 279 11.51 21.53 7.00
C ALA A 279 11.30 20.17 7.67
N LYS A 280 10.83 20.18 8.92
CA LYS A 280 10.31 18.99 9.57
C LYS A 280 8.83 18.91 9.30
N ARG A 281 8.35 17.72 8.94
CA ARG A 281 6.99 17.51 8.44
C ARG A 281 6.31 16.41 9.22
N TYR A 282 5.04 16.58 9.48
CA TYR A 282 4.20 15.66 10.24
C TYR A 282 2.84 15.54 9.56
N MET A 283 2.18 14.42 9.81
CA MET A 283 0.82 14.19 9.34
C MET A 283 0.02 13.50 10.44
N SER A 284 -1.23 13.94 10.62
CA SER A 284 -2.19 13.25 11.48
C SER A 284 -3.50 13.06 10.72
N GLY A 285 -4.18 11.95 10.97
CA GLY A 285 -5.40 11.60 10.25
C GLY A 285 -6.35 10.83 11.13
N HIS A 286 -7.65 10.98 10.87
CA HIS A 286 -8.67 10.11 11.43
C HIS A 286 -9.71 9.72 10.36
N ARG A 287 -10.22 8.51 10.48
CA ARG A 287 -11.16 7.89 9.55
C ARG A 287 -12.24 7.13 10.30
N LEU A 288 -13.46 7.20 9.80
CA LEU A 288 -14.60 6.43 10.26
C LEU A 288 -15.18 5.61 9.11
N ASP A 289 -15.21 4.29 9.28
CA ASP A 289 -15.87 3.35 8.37
C ASP A 289 -17.20 2.90 8.98
N TYR A 290 -18.27 3.00 8.21
CA TYR A 290 -19.60 2.58 8.58
C TYR A 290 -20.16 1.54 7.61
N GLN A 291 -20.34 0.31 8.11
CA GLN A 291 -21.04 -0.76 7.41
C GLN A 291 -22.54 -0.65 7.69
N TYR A 292 -23.25 0.10 6.85
CA TYR A 292 -24.70 0.34 6.99
C TYR A 292 -25.50 -0.97 7.01
N ASN A 293 -25.21 -1.84 6.05
CA ASN A 293 -25.72 -3.20 5.99
C ASN A 293 -24.68 -4.08 5.29
N ASP A 294 -24.99 -5.36 5.06
CA ASP A 294 -24.00 -6.27 4.48
C ASP A 294 -23.55 -5.87 3.06
N ARG A 295 -24.27 -4.99 2.36
CA ARG A 295 -24.02 -4.57 0.97
C ARG A 295 -23.51 -3.15 0.79
N VAL A 296 -23.53 -2.33 1.83
CA VAL A 296 -23.17 -0.90 1.74
C VAL A 296 -22.17 -0.54 2.84
N GLU A 297 -21.02 -0.04 2.42
CA GLU A 297 -19.94 0.47 3.28
C GLU A 297 -19.63 1.91 2.86
N ILE A 298 -19.51 2.80 3.85
CA ILE A 298 -19.22 4.22 3.66
C ILE A 298 -18.05 4.59 4.55
N GLY A 299 -17.08 5.32 4.00
CA GLY A 299 -15.92 5.84 4.69
C GLY A 299 -15.89 7.36 4.65
N VAL A 300 -15.54 7.99 5.76
CA VAL A 300 -15.21 9.41 5.83
C VAL A 300 -13.87 9.58 6.53
N ALA A 301 -13.02 10.47 6.03
CA ALA A 301 -11.73 10.74 6.63
C ALA A 301 -11.36 12.23 6.54
N GLU A 302 -10.56 12.67 7.49
CA GLU A 302 -9.89 13.97 7.50
C GLU A 302 -8.43 13.72 7.89
N TRP A 303 -7.50 14.39 7.22
CA TRP A 303 -6.11 14.41 7.62
C TRP A 303 -5.50 15.78 7.41
N ILE A 304 -4.46 16.05 8.19
CA ILE A 304 -3.71 17.30 8.15
C ILE A 304 -2.23 17.00 8.02
N LEU A 305 -1.57 17.72 7.12
CA LEU A 305 -0.14 17.72 6.92
C LEU A 305 0.40 19.12 7.21
N TYR A 306 1.40 19.19 8.07
CA TYR A 306 1.99 20.44 8.51
C TYR A 306 3.51 20.30 8.61
N GLY A 307 4.20 21.35 8.19
CA GLY A 307 5.65 21.41 8.11
C GLY A 307 6.17 22.82 8.28
N GLY A 308 7.47 22.94 8.55
CA GLY A 308 8.10 24.24 8.70
C GLY A 308 9.49 24.21 9.33
N ASP A 309 10.06 25.40 9.49
CA ASP A 309 11.33 25.59 10.19
C ASP A 309 11.19 25.27 11.67
N ALA A 310 12.06 24.40 12.17
CA ALA A 310 12.01 23.89 13.54
C ALA A 310 10.64 23.33 13.98
N GLN A 311 9.78 22.91 13.02
CA GLN A 311 8.46 22.34 13.31
C GLN A 311 8.58 21.12 14.23
N THR A 312 7.63 21.01 15.15
CA THR A 312 7.51 19.86 16.07
C THR A 312 6.11 19.25 15.97
N LEU A 313 5.92 18.11 16.63
CA LEU A 313 4.60 17.49 16.73
C LEU A 313 3.62 18.43 17.43
N GLU A 314 2.46 18.68 16.81
CA GLU A 314 1.41 19.50 17.39
C GLU A 314 0.34 18.61 18.04
N TRP A 315 0.28 18.64 19.38
CA TRP A 315 -0.63 17.78 20.14
C TRP A 315 -2.11 18.02 19.83
N LYS A 316 -2.49 19.21 19.34
CA LYS A 316 -3.85 19.48 18.86
C LYS A 316 -4.22 18.59 17.66
N TYR A 317 -3.26 18.29 16.78
CA TYR A 317 -3.48 17.43 15.61
C TYR A 317 -3.30 15.94 15.95
N ALA A 318 -2.58 15.61 17.02
CA ALA A 318 -2.53 14.24 17.53
C ALA A 318 -3.83 13.79 18.24
N ASN A 319 -4.78 14.71 18.48
CA ASN A 319 -6.07 14.40 19.07
C ASN A 319 -7.06 13.91 17.98
N PRO A 320 -7.47 12.63 17.98
CA PRO A 320 -8.29 12.06 16.91
C PRO A 320 -9.78 12.43 16.99
N PHE A 321 -10.18 13.21 18.01
CA PHE A 321 -11.58 13.60 18.25
C PHE A 321 -11.88 15.04 17.81
N THR A 322 -10.89 15.77 17.31
CA THR A 322 -11.03 17.13 16.81
C THR A 322 -11.13 17.14 15.30
N PHE A 323 -11.93 18.06 14.76
CA PHE A 323 -11.91 18.41 13.35
C PHE A 323 -10.71 19.32 13.06
N TYR A 324 -9.78 18.87 12.23
CA TYR A 324 -8.54 19.58 11.92
C TYR A 324 -8.79 20.87 11.18
N TYR A 325 -9.74 20.92 10.24
CA TYR A 325 -10.11 22.16 9.57
C TYR A 325 -10.54 23.24 10.57
N ALA A 326 -11.35 22.88 11.55
CA ALA A 326 -11.78 23.82 12.59
C ALA A 326 -10.61 24.31 13.45
N LEU A 327 -9.63 23.46 13.74
CA LEU A 327 -8.42 23.84 14.48
C LEU A 327 -7.52 24.78 13.66
N GLN A 328 -7.28 24.45 12.39
CA GLN A 328 -6.48 25.25 11.47
C GLN A 328 -7.10 26.65 11.30
N TYR A 329 -8.40 26.70 10.98
CA TYR A 329 -9.14 27.94 10.74
C TYR A 329 -9.05 28.89 11.96
N ASN A 330 -9.27 28.35 13.17
CA ASN A 330 -9.18 29.15 14.40
C ASN A 330 -7.75 29.58 14.73
N ALA A 331 -6.75 28.77 14.37
CA ALA A 331 -5.34 29.09 14.57
C ALA A 331 -4.78 30.05 13.51
N LYS A 332 -5.51 30.30 12.41
CA LYS A 332 -5.02 30.99 11.21
C LYS A 332 -3.72 30.39 10.69
N ALA A 333 -3.63 29.06 10.76
CA ALA A 333 -2.49 28.30 10.26
C ALA A 333 -2.67 27.99 8.77
N ASP A 334 -1.56 27.88 8.05
CA ASP A 334 -1.53 27.58 6.60
C ASP A 334 -1.10 26.11 6.37
N ASP A 335 -1.74 25.21 7.12
CA ASP A 335 -1.53 23.76 7.06
C ASP A 335 -2.37 23.13 5.94
N ASN A 336 -1.98 21.94 5.47
CA ASN A 336 -2.77 21.25 4.44
C ASN A 336 -3.77 20.30 5.10
N VAL A 337 -5.05 20.69 5.19
CA VAL A 337 -6.16 19.83 5.62
C VAL A 337 -6.89 19.29 4.41
N MET A 338 -7.04 17.97 4.34
CA MET A 338 -7.79 17.30 3.28
C MET A 338 -8.91 16.45 3.86
N PHE A 339 -9.99 16.32 3.10
CA PHE A 339 -11.14 15.46 3.39
C PHE A 339 -11.26 14.34 2.37
N ALA A 340 -11.81 13.21 2.78
CA ALA A 340 -12.20 12.14 1.88
C ALA A 340 -13.55 11.53 2.21
N LEU A 341 -14.27 11.16 1.16
CA LEU A 341 -15.47 10.36 1.19
C LEU A 341 -15.30 9.18 0.23
N ASP A 342 -15.64 7.98 0.69
CA ASP A 342 -15.69 6.82 -0.17
C ASP A 342 -16.89 5.94 0.16
N ALA A 343 -17.37 5.22 -0.84
CA ALA A 343 -18.52 4.35 -0.70
C ALA A 343 -18.38 3.13 -1.60
N ALA A 344 -18.87 1.99 -1.12
CA ALA A 344 -19.00 0.77 -1.89
C ALA A 344 -20.40 0.18 -1.71
N ILE A 345 -21.00 -0.22 -2.83
CA ILE A 345 -22.30 -0.87 -2.86
C ILE A 345 -22.24 -2.17 -3.63
N ARG A 346 -22.99 -3.16 -3.15
CA ARG A 346 -23.19 -4.46 -3.81
C ARG A 346 -24.67 -4.61 -4.20
N PRO A 347 -25.10 -4.03 -5.33
CA PRO A 347 -26.52 -3.99 -5.69
C PRO A 347 -27.11 -5.40 -5.84
N ILE A 348 -26.32 -6.31 -6.42
CA ILE A 348 -26.61 -7.73 -6.56
C ILE A 348 -25.34 -8.54 -6.28
N ASP A 349 -25.50 -9.82 -5.95
CA ASP A 349 -24.37 -10.69 -5.70
C ASP A 349 -23.52 -10.86 -6.96
N GLY A 350 -22.22 -10.69 -6.79
CA GLY A 350 -21.19 -10.68 -7.83
C GLY A 350 -21.03 -9.33 -8.54
N VAL A 351 -21.67 -8.26 -8.08
CA VAL A 351 -21.39 -6.89 -8.55
C VAL A 351 -21.01 -6.02 -7.36
N ARG A 352 -19.88 -5.31 -7.47
CA ARG A 352 -19.48 -4.25 -6.55
C ARG A 352 -19.21 -2.98 -7.34
N LEU A 353 -19.87 -1.91 -6.97
CA LEU A 353 -19.61 -0.55 -7.45
C LEU A 353 -18.99 0.24 -6.30
N TYR A 354 -18.05 1.10 -6.61
CA TYR A 354 -17.42 1.93 -5.60
C TYR A 354 -16.98 3.28 -6.17
N ALA A 355 -16.86 4.25 -5.27
CA ALA A 355 -16.37 5.57 -5.56
C ALA A 355 -15.50 6.07 -4.41
N GLU A 356 -14.53 6.91 -4.75
CA GLU A 356 -13.73 7.66 -3.80
C GLU A 356 -13.67 9.11 -4.26
N TRP A 357 -13.66 10.04 -3.31
CA TRP A 357 -13.50 11.46 -3.57
C TRP A 357 -12.66 12.08 -2.46
N VAL A 358 -11.59 12.75 -2.86
CA VAL A 358 -10.70 13.52 -1.99
C VAL A 358 -10.83 14.97 -2.36
N ILE A 359 -10.98 15.78 -1.32
CA ILE A 359 -11.08 17.23 -1.36
C ILE A 359 -9.87 17.77 -0.62
N ASP A 360 -8.94 18.35 -1.37
CA ASP A 360 -7.79 19.08 -0.83
C ASP A 360 -8.24 20.51 -0.54
N ASP A 361 -8.70 21.20 -1.60
CA ASP A 361 -9.33 22.51 -1.52
C ASP A 361 -10.54 22.58 -2.47
N ILE A 362 -11.68 23.05 -1.95
CA ILE A 362 -12.88 23.30 -2.74
C ILE A 362 -13.39 24.71 -2.49
N GLN A 363 -13.37 25.50 -3.55
CA GLN A 363 -14.00 26.82 -3.53
C GLN A 363 -15.52 26.70 -3.53
N TYR A 364 -16.14 27.16 -2.45
CA TYR A 364 -17.59 27.26 -2.33
C TYR A 364 -18.10 28.70 -2.51
N GLU A 365 -17.20 29.69 -2.50
CA GLU A 365 -17.50 31.09 -2.77
C GLU A 365 -17.50 31.33 -4.28
N SER A 366 -18.58 31.92 -4.81
CA SER A 366 -18.78 32.12 -6.25
C SER A 366 -17.78 33.07 -6.91
N ASP A 367 -17.12 33.90 -6.09
CA ASP A 367 -16.23 34.98 -6.54
C ASP A 367 -14.75 34.61 -6.35
N SER A 368 -14.48 33.38 -5.88
CA SER A 368 -13.12 32.86 -5.73
C SER A 368 -12.54 32.53 -7.11
N ASN A 369 -11.32 33.01 -7.37
CA ASN A 369 -10.55 32.69 -8.57
C ASN A 369 -9.52 31.58 -8.28
N ASP A 370 -9.90 30.61 -7.46
CA ASP A 370 -9.05 29.47 -7.10
C ASP A 370 -9.63 28.16 -7.67
N PRO A 371 -8.78 27.25 -8.18
CA PRO A 371 -9.23 26.00 -8.76
C PRO A 371 -9.66 24.99 -7.70
N HIS A 372 -10.58 24.08 -8.05
CA HIS A 372 -10.85 22.91 -7.23
C HIS A 372 -9.66 21.93 -7.26
N ALA A 373 -9.08 21.67 -6.09
CA ALA A 373 -8.06 20.66 -5.86
C ALA A 373 -8.75 19.37 -5.37
N VAL A 374 -9.15 18.51 -6.32
CA VAL A 374 -9.86 17.27 -6.04
C VAL A 374 -9.27 16.08 -6.79
N ALA A 375 -9.43 14.89 -6.20
CA ALA A 375 -9.10 13.62 -6.82
C ALA A 375 -10.24 12.62 -6.60
N TRP A 376 -10.50 11.73 -7.54
CA TRP A 376 -11.61 10.79 -7.42
C TRP A 376 -11.39 9.49 -8.20
N ILE A 377 -12.08 8.44 -7.75
CA ILE A 377 -12.14 7.13 -8.39
C ILE A 377 -13.59 6.71 -8.58
N LEU A 378 -13.87 6.06 -9.71
CA LEU A 378 -15.07 5.26 -9.92
C LEU A 378 -14.65 3.86 -10.35
N GLY A 379 -15.23 2.83 -9.74
CA GLY A 379 -14.87 1.46 -10.09
C GLY A 379 -16.00 0.44 -10.02
N LEU A 380 -15.80 -0.64 -10.77
CA LEU A 380 -16.70 -1.76 -10.95
C LEU A 380 -15.91 -3.07 -10.81
N THR A 381 -16.47 -4.01 -10.06
CA THR A 381 -16.08 -5.41 -10.08
C THR A 381 -17.31 -6.26 -10.39
N TRP A 382 -17.16 -7.19 -11.33
CA TRP A 382 -18.25 -8.08 -11.76
C TRP A 382 -17.78 -9.52 -11.93
N TYR A 383 -18.47 -10.45 -11.27
CA TYR A 383 -18.31 -11.89 -11.43
C TYR A 383 -19.62 -12.48 -11.99
N PRO A 384 -19.81 -12.67 -13.29
CA PRO A 384 -21.07 -13.18 -13.86
C PRO A 384 -21.46 -14.56 -13.31
N GLN A 385 -22.72 -14.69 -12.87
CA GLN A 385 -23.27 -15.96 -12.34
C GLN A 385 -23.34 -17.06 -13.40
N TYR A 386 -23.67 -16.73 -14.65
CA TYR A 386 -23.79 -17.69 -15.75
C TYR A 386 -22.45 -18.29 -16.21
N LEU A 387 -21.33 -17.80 -15.68
CA LEU A 387 -19.98 -18.35 -15.84
C LEU A 387 -19.43 -18.86 -14.50
N ASP A 388 -20.31 -19.40 -13.65
CA ASP A 388 -19.99 -20.00 -12.35
C ASP A 388 -19.14 -19.11 -11.42
N ARG A 389 -19.22 -17.78 -11.60
CA ARG A 389 -18.39 -16.78 -10.89
C ARG A 389 -16.87 -16.97 -11.07
N GLN A 390 -16.43 -17.67 -12.12
CA GLN A 390 -15.00 -17.90 -12.42
C GLN A 390 -14.37 -16.77 -13.23
N LEU A 391 -15.16 -16.13 -14.11
CA LEU A 391 -14.75 -14.91 -14.80
C LEU A 391 -14.93 -13.72 -13.84
N GLY A 392 -13.90 -12.89 -13.68
CA GLY A 392 -13.96 -11.59 -13.05
C GLY A 392 -13.67 -10.50 -14.06
N ILE A 393 -14.45 -9.43 -14.05
CA ILE A 393 -14.22 -8.23 -14.84
C ILE A 393 -14.06 -7.06 -13.87
N HIS A 394 -13.00 -6.29 -14.04
CA HIS A 394 -12.68 -5.15 -13.21
C HIS A 394 -12.48 -3.94 -14.11
N SER A 395 -13.06 -2.81 -13.74
CA SER A 395 -12.83 -1.54 -14.41
C SER A 395 -12.77 -0.43 -13.38
N GLU A 396 -11.78 0.45 -13.52
CA GLU A 396 -11.57 1.58 -12.63
C GLU A 396 -11.09 2.79 -13.44
N TYR A 397 -11.71 3.94 -13.20
CA TYR A 397 -11.22 5.22 -13.69
C TYR A 397 -10.83 6.08 -12.50
N ALA A 398 -9.59 6.55 -12.49
CA ALA A 398 -9.05 7.46 -11.49
C ALA A 398 -8.65 8.77 -12.15
N ARG A 399 -8.96 9.89 -11.50
CA ARG A 399 -8.55 11.22 -11.93
C ARG A 399 -8.05 12.02 -10.74
N VAL A 400 -6.86 12.59 -10.90
CA VAL A 400 -6.27 13.54 -9.94
C VAL A 400 -6.11 14.85 -10.69
N ASN A 401 -6.83 15.88 -10.28
CA ASN A 401 -6.74 17.19 -10.93
C ASN A 401 -5.34 17.80 -10.76
N ARG A 402 -5.04 18.83 -11.56
CA ARG A 402 -3.73 19.49 -11.56
C ARG A 402 -3.28 19.98 -10.17
N TRP A 403 -4.20 20.50 -9.36
CA TRP A 403 -3.84 21.11 -8.07
C TRP A 403 -4.09 20.23 -6.86
N ALA A 404 -4.65 19.02 -7.05
CA ALA A 404 -4.71 18.05 -5.96
C ALA A 404 -3.29 17.64 -5.54
N TYR A 405 -3.09 17.44 -4.24
CA TYR A 405 -1.82 17.09 -3.58
C TYR A 405 -0.79 18.22 -3.51
N THR A 406 -1.06 19.37 -4.15
CA THR A 406 -0.19 20.55 -4.13
C THR A 406 -0.48 21.44 -2.93
N HIS A 407 0.45 22.34 -2.61
CA HIS A 407 0.20 23.38 -1.60
C HIS A 407 1.07 24.61 -1.88
N LEU A 408 0.58 25.80 -1.48
CA LEU A 408 1.31 27.08 -1.59
C LEU A 408 2.62 27.04 -0.77
N ASP A 409 2.53 26.59 0.48
CA ASP A 409 3.70 26.21 1.27
C ASP A 409 4.27 24.87 0.77
N PRO A 410 5.50 24.82 0.22
CA PRO A 410 6.12 23.57 -0.23
C PRO A 410 6.35 22.55 0.89
N ASP A 411 6.38 22.99 2.15
CA ASP A 411 6.54 22.12 3.30
C ASP A 411 5.28 21.26 3.50
N ASN A 412 4.14 21.69 2.91
CA ASN A 412 2.83 21.08 3.09
C ASN A 412 2.33 20.26 1.89
N GLN A 413 3.20 19.94 0.92
CA GLN A 413 2.87 19.06 -0.22
C GLN A 413 2.52 17.65 0.24
N PHE A 414 1.57 16.97 -0.41
CA PHE A 414 1.10 15.64 -0.02
C PHE A 414 2.03 14.50 -0.49
N THR A 415 3.29 14.56 -0.06
CA THR A 415 4.36 13.63 -0.46
C THR A 415 5.13 13.06 0.73
N HIS A 416 5.65 11.85 0.56
CA HIS A 416 6.58 11.22 1.50
C HIS A 416 7.73 10.52 0.76
N PHE A 417 8.97 10.92 1.07
CA PHE A 417 10.20 10.53 0.38
C PHE A 417 10.13 10.77 -1.14
N GLY A 418 9.47 11.85 -1.55
CA GLY A 418 9.27 12.22 -2.95
C GLY A 418 8.27 11.35 -3.74
N TYR A 419 7.52 10.48 -3.06
CA TYR A 419 6.36 9.78 -3.62
C TYR A 419 5.08 10.53 -3.21
N ALA A 420 4.07 10.57 -4.07
CA ALA A 420 2.74 10.98 -3.65
C ALA A 420 2.25 10.05 -2.53
N ILE A 421 1.60 10.60 -1.49
CA ILE A 421 0.96 9.77 -0.46
C ILE A 421 -0.34 9.13 -1.01
N GLY A 422 -0.99 9.81 -1.97
CA GLY A 422 -2.18 9.31 -2.65
C GLY A 422 -1.89 8.43 -3.87
N HIS A 423 -2.63 8.64 -4.95
CA HIS A 423 -2.63 7.72 -6.09
C HIS A 423 -1.30 7.76 -6.88
N PRO A 424 -0.75 6.61 -7.35
CA PRO A 424 0.52 6.56 -8.10
C PRO A 424 0.57 7.28 -9.44
N ILE A 425 -0.56 7.72 -9.99
CA ILE A 425 -0.60 8.50 -11.23
C ILE A 425 -0.22 9.97 -10.99
N SER A 426 -0.10 10.38 -9.73
CA SER A 426 0.16 11.76 -9.32
C SER A 426 -0.91 12.75 -9.81
N ASN A 427 -0.66 14.04 -9.65
CA ASN A 427 -1.54 15.12 -10.10
C ASN A 427 -1.51 15.32 -11.62
N ASP A 428 -2.44 16.15 -12.10
CA ASP A 428 -2.62 16.47 -13.53
C ASP A 428 -2.72 15.22 -14.42
N SER A 429 -3.40 14.19 -13.91
CA SER A 429 -3.37 12.86 -14.53
C SER A 429 -4.68 12.11 -14.37
N ASP A 430 -4.97 11.26 -15.34
CA ASP A 430 -6.04 10.28 -15.23
C ASP A 430 -5.65 8.92 -15.80
N THR A 431 -6.33 7.87 -15.33
CA THR A 431 -6.12 6.52 -15.83
C THR A 431 -7.41 5.74 -15.90
N LEU A 432 -7.57 4.96 -16.97
CA LEU A 432 -8.59 3.92 -17.10
C LEU A 432 -7.90 2.56 -17.08
N ARG A 433 -8.23 1.74 -16.08
CA ARG A 433 -7.82 0.35 -15.98
C ARG A 433 -9.00 -0.56 -16.27
N VAL A 434 -8.78 -1.56 -17.12
CA VAL A 434 -9.74 -2.64 -17.38
C VAL A 434 -9.00 -3.96 -17.34
N SER A 435 -9.54 -4.95 -16.62
CA SER A 435 -9.01 -6.30 -16.63
C SER A 435 -10.11 -7.36 -16.64
N ALA A 436 -9.74 -8.53 -17.16
CA ALA A 436 -10.56 -9.72 -17.12
C ALA A 436 -9.70 -10.87 -16.59
N SER A 437 -10.13 -11.48 -15.47
CA SER A 437 -9.48 -12.62 -14.84
C SER A 437 -10.34 -13.87 -14.92
N TYR A 438 -9.72 -15.04 -15.06
CA TYR A 438 -10.40 -16.32 -15.08
C TYR A 438 -9.77 -17.27 -14.05
N GLN A 439 -10.58 -17.71 -13.09
CA GLN A 439 -10.19 -18.63 -12.03
C GLN A 439 -10.45 -20.08 -12.46
N PHE A 440 -9.46 -20.72 -13.08
CA PHE A 440 -9.53 -22.14 -13.45
C PHE A 440 -9.70 -23.03 -12.22
N THR A 441 -8.99 -22.68 -11.13
CA THR A 441 -9.13 -23.30 -9.82
C THR A 441 -8.90 -22.25 -8.74
N VAL A 442 -9.16 -22.59 -7.47
CA VAL A 442 -8.82 -21.72 -6.33
C VAL A 442 -7.31 -21.47 -6.16
N SER A 443 -6.49 -22.18 -6.92
CA SER A 443 -5.04 -22.03 -6.95
C SER A 443 -4.52 -21.60 -8.31
N THR A 444 -5.36 -21.47 -9.35
CA THR A 444 -4.91 -21.17 -10.71
C THR A 444 -5.76 -20.08 -11.32
N GLU A 445 -5.13 -18.96 -11.68
CA GLU A 445 -5.80 -17.81 -12.28
C GLU A 445 -4.96 -17.25 -13.43
N ALA A 446 -5.62 -16.85 -14.52
CA ALA A 446 -5.03 -15.98 -15.54
C ALA A 446 -5.80 -14.66 -15.59
N GLU A 447 -5.11 -13.57 -15.93
CA GLU A 447 -5.73 -12.27 -16.16
C GLU A 447 -5.09 -11.61 -17.38
N VAL A 448 -5.92 -10.87 -18.13
CA VAL A 448 -5.49 -9.89 -19.12
C VAL A 448 -5.90 -8.50 -18.66
N ARG A 449 -5.02 -7.51 -18.86
CA ARG A 449 -5.23 -6.12 -18.44
C ARG A 449 -4.86 -5.14 -19.53
N ALA A 450 -5.60 -4.03 -19.58
CA ALA A 450 -5.28 -2.83 -20.34
C ALA A 450 -5.36 -1.60 -19.42
N VAL A 451 -4.37 -0.72 -19.52
CA VAL A 451 -4.31 0.54 -18.76
C VAL A 451 -4.03 1.68 -19.72
N LEU A 452 -4.87 2.72 -19.67
CA LEU A 452 -4.72 3.92 -20.47
C LEU A 452 -4.52 5.10 -19.53
N THR A 453 -3.35 5.72 -19.54
CA THR A 453 -3.01 6.84 -18.65
C THR A 453 -2.72 8.08 -19.47
N ARG A 454 -3.28 9.22 -19.06
CA ARG A 454 -2.87 10.54 -19.55
C ARG A 454 -2.23 11.30 -18.40
N GLN A 455 -1.09 11.90 -18.67
CA GLN A 455 -0.36 12.72 -17.70
C GLN A 455 0.00 14.05 -18.37
N GLY A 456 -0.41 15.14 -17.76
CA GLY A 456 -0.03 16.49 -18.15
C GLY A 456 1.30 16.91 -17.53
N GLU A 457 1.73 18.13 -17.83
CA GLU A 457 3.02 18.67 -17.35
C GLU A 457 3.00 19.10 -15.89
N GLY A 458 1.81 19.14 -15.26
CA GLY A 458 1.67 19.49 -13.85
C GLY A 458 2.35 18.50 -12.91
N THR A 459 2.99 19.03 -11.87
CA THR A 459 3.66 18.22 -10.83
C THR A 459 3.22 18.62 -9.44
N ILE A 460 3.41 17.77 -8.43
CA ILE A 460 3.07 18.10 -7.04
C ILE A 460 3.91 19.28 -6.51
N ALA A 461 5.05 19.55 -7.17
CA ALA A 461 5.90 20.69 -6.87
C ALA A 461 5.33 22.02 -7.38
N ASP A 462 4.37 21.98 -8.32
CA ASP A 462 3.72 23.17 -8.86
C ASP A 462 2.83 23.81 -7.79
N ARG A 463 2.56 25.10 -7.95
CA ARG A 463 1.70 25.86 -7.03
C ARG A 463 0.80 26.77 -7.84
N PHE A 464 -0.42 26.95 -7.36
CA PHE A 464 -1.35 27.90 -7.92
C PHE A 464 -1.01 29.31 -7.42
N TYR A 465 -0.81 30.27 -8.33
CA TYR A 465 -0.47 31.66 -8.01
C TYR A 465 -1.50 32.66 -8.56
N GLY A 466 -2.73 32.20 -8.83
CA GLY A 466 -3.78 33.04 -9.40
C GLY A 466 -3.76 33.12 -10.93
N GLU A 467 -3.08 32.20 -11.61
CA GLU A 467 -3.16 32.07 -13.06
C GLU A 467 -4.60 31.76 -13.54
N ASP A 468 -4.88 32.08 -14.80
CA ASP A 468 -6.16 31.73 -15.46
C ASP A 468 -6.25 30.21 -15.67
N TYR A 469 -6.66 29.50 -14.61
CA TYR A 469 -6.76 28.06 -14.60
C TYR A 469 -7.95 27.55 -15.42
N GLU A 470 -8.99 28.38 -15.63
CA GLU A 470 -10.17 28.00 -16.43
C GLU A 470 -9.81 27.82 -17.91
N SER A 471 -8.82 28.58 -18.39
CA SER A 471 -8.27 28.44 -19.74
C SER A 471 -7.43 27.17 -19.95
N LEU A 472 -7.00 26.50 -18.86
CA LEU A 472 -6.11 25.35 -18.94
C LEU A 472 -6.88 24.06 -19.30
N PRO A 473 -6.51 23.34 -20.37
CA PRO A 473 -7.11 22.05 -20.67
C PRO A 473 -6.67 20.99 -19.66
N PHE A 474 -7.48 19.95 -19.45
CA PHE A 474 -7.09 18.80 -18.64
C PHE A 474 -6.82 17.54 -19.50
N PRO A 475 -5.69 16.84 -19.30
CA PRO A 475 -4.49 17.28 -18.57
C PRO A 475 -3.79 18.46 -19.24
N THR A 476 -2.95 19.18 -18.50
CA THR A 476 -2.29 20.39 -19.02
C THR A 476 -1.06 20.11 -19.89
N GLY A 477 -0.67 21.07 -20.73
CA GLY A 477 0.58 21.04 -21.50
C GLY A 477 0.65 19.97 -22.58
N VAL A 478 1.86 19.48 -22.89
CA VAL A 478 2.05 18.36 -23.81
C VAL A 478 1.73 17.04 -23.10
N VAL A 479 0.47 16.62 -23.24
CA VAL A 479 -0.03 15.40 -22.57
C VAL A 479 0.70 14.14 -23.04
N ALA A 480 1.37 13.47 -22.11
CA ALA A 480 1.91 12.13 -22.28
C ALA A 480 0.77 11.11 -22.21
N ARG A 481 0.72 10.19 -23.18
CA ARG A 481 -0.32 9.16 -23.26
C ARG A 481 0.32 7.79 -23.23
N THR A 482 0.11 7.05 -22.15
CA THR A 482 0.64 5.71 -21.96
C THR A 482 -0.45 4.67 -22.14
N THR A 483 -0.21 3.69 -23.00
CA THR A 483 -1.01 2.47 -23.12
C THR A 483 -0.20 1.31 -22.59
N GLU A 484 -0.74 0.57 -21.62
CA GLU A 484 -0.18 -0.69 -21.14
C GLU A 484 -1.13 -1.83 -21.48
N ILE A 485 -0.60 -2.93 -22.02
CA ILE A 485 -1.34 -4.16 -22.25
C ILE A 485 -0.51 -5.30 -21.67
N GLY A 486 -1.13 -6.12 -20.82
CA GLY A 486 -0.42 -7.19 -20.15
C GLY A 486 -1.29 -8.38 -19.80
N GLY A 487 -0.63 -9.45 -19.39
CA GLY A 487 -1.28 -10.62 -18.83
C GLY A 487 -0.48 -11.17 -17.66
N ARG A 488 -1.18 -11.80 -16.73
CA ARG A 488 -0.57 -12.54 -15.62
C ARG A 488 -1.16 -13.93 -15.52
N PHE A 489 -0.36 -14.88 -15.07
CA PHE A 489 -0.78 -16.22 -14.70
C PHE A 489 -0.22 -16.55 -13.32
N SER A 490 -1.05 -17.08 -12.45
CA SER A 490 -0.67 -17.48 -11.11
C SER A 490 -1.10 -18.91 -10.81
N TYR A 491 -0.21 -19.68 -10.20
CA TYR A 491 -0.45 -20.98 -9.62
C TYR A 491 0.03 -20.97 -8.16
N ARG A 492 -0.87 -21.03 -7.19
CA ARG A 492 -0.58 -20.82 -5.76
C ARG A 492 -1.25 -21.89 -4.88
N PRO A 493 -0.82 -23.16 -4.95
CA PRO A 493 -1.28 -24.19 -4.02
C PRO A 493 -0.85 -23.87 -2.57
N LEU A 494 -1.44 -24.55 -1.58
CA LEU A 494 -1.04 -24.37 -0.17
C LEU A 494 0.23 -25.14 0.18
N ASP A 495 0.33 -26.39 -0.28
CA ASP A 495 1.39 -27.33 0.13
C ASP A 495 2.34 -27.68 -1.03
N ALA A 496 2.57 -26.74 -1.95
CA ALA A 496 3.41 -26.95 -3.12
C ALA A 496 4.03 -25.62 -3.60
N TRP A 497 4.88 -25.73 -4.62
CA TRP A 497 5.51 -24.57 -5.25
C TRP A 497 4.48 -23.63 -5.87
N ASN A 498 4.62 -22.35 -5.53
CA ASN A 498 3.90 -21.25 -6.11
C ASN A 498 4.66 -20.70 -7.31
N PHE A 499 3.93 -20.45 -8.37
CA PHE A 499 4.41 -19.89 -9.62
C PHE A 499 3.59 -18.65 -9.96
N PHE A 500 4.27 -17.59 -10.35
CA PHE A 500 3.64 -16.40 -10.90
C PHE A 500 4.46 -15.91 -12.08
N VAL A 501 3.78 -15.57 -13.15
CA VAL A 501 4.39 -14.91 -14.31
C VAL A 501 3.50 -13.77 -14.74
N SER A 502 4.09 -12.65 -15.11
CA SER A 502 3.40 -11.58 -15.80
C SER A 502 4.25 -11.01 -16.93
N TYR A 503 3.57 -10.55 -17.95
CA TYR A 503 4.15 -9.82 -19.06
C TYR A 503 3.32 -8.55 -19.28
N THR A 504 3.99 -7.43 -19.54
CA THR A 504 3.34 -6.17 -19.88
C THR A 504 4.14 -5.48 -20.97
N TRP A 505 3.47 -5.09 -22.03
CA TRP A 505 3.98 -4.13 -23.00
C TRP A 505 3.41 -2.76 -22.66
N HIS A 506 4.22 -1.71 -22.82
CA HIS A 506 3.75 -0.33 -22.73
C HIS A 506 4.29 0.52 -23.87
N SER A 507 3.51 1.53 -24.25
CA SER A 507 3.91 2.58 -25.17
C SER A 507 3.43 3.93 -24.67
N THR A 508 4.36 4.88 -24.59
CA THR A 508 4.09 6.27 -24.20
C THR A 508 4.33 7.17 -25.39
N GLN A 509 3.28 7.85 -25.84
CA GLN A 509 3.37 8.97 -26.78
C GLN A 509 3.60 10.27 -26.02
N ASN A 510 4.33 11.20 -26.63
CA ASN A 510 4.85 12.40 -25.98
C ASN A 510 5.61 12.08 -24.68
N SER A 511 6.51 11.10 -24.76
CA SER A 511 7.33 10.70 -23.61
C SER A 511 8.09 11.90 -23.03
N ALA A 512 8.15 12.01 -21.70
CA ALA A 512 8.72 13.16 -20.99
C ALA A 512 8.16 14.53 -21.47
N HIS A 513 6.89 14.56 -21.90
CA HIS A 513 6.20 15.75 -22.40
C HIS A 513 6.83 16.38 -23.66
N ARG A 514 7.61 15.61 -24.43
CA ARG A 514 8.19 16.09 -25.70
C ARG A 514 7.32 15.66 -26.86
N LYS A 515 6.70 16.63 -27.54
CA LYS A 515 5.71 16.39 -28.61
C LYS A 515 6.29 15.49 -29.72
N GLY A 516 5.61 14.39 -30.01
CA GLY A 516 5.99 13.42 -31.05
C GLY A 516 7.01 12.37 -30.62
N GLU A 517 7.63 12.50 -29.45
CA GLU A 517 8.53 11.47 -28.93
C GLU A 517 7.73 10.26 -28.45
N THR A 518 8.17 9.05 -28.83
CA THR A 518 7.55 7.80 -28.40
C THR A 518 8.56 6.94 -27.67
N ASN A 519 8.16 6.39 -26.53
CA ASN A 519 8.91 5.39 -25.80
C ASN A 519 8.09 4.09 -25.73
N GLN A 520 8.74 2.95 -25.83
CA GLN A 520 8.12 1.64 -25.71
C GLN A 520 8.99 0.72 -24.88
N GLY A 521 8.34 -0.16 -24.13
CA GLY A 521 9.04 -1.11 -23.30
C GLY A 521 8.24 -2.37 -23.07
N HIS A 522 8.97 -3.39 -22.66
CA HIS A 522 8.42 -4.66 -22.25
C HIS A 522 8.90 -4.96 -20.84
N GLN A 523 8.02 -5.51 -20.05
CA GLN A 523 8.29 -5.94 -18.70
C GLN A 523 7.86 -7.39 -18.56
N PHE A 524 8.75 -8.20 -18.01
CA PHE A 524 8.48 -9.57 -17.66
C PHE A 524 8.83 -9.78 -16.19
N THR A 525 7.88 -10.30 -15.43
CA THR A 525 8.05 -10.63 -14.02
C THR A 525 7.78 -12.11 -13.83
N PHE A 526 8.65 -12.75 -13.06
CA PHE A 526 8.52 -14.14 -12.68
C PHE A 526 8.80 -14.27 -11.18
N GLN A 527 7.96 -15.04 -10.49
CA GLN A 527 8.15 -15.36 -9.08
C GLN A 527 7.95 -16.86 -8.87
N LEU A 528 8.85 -17.45 -8.11
CA LEU A 528 8.78 -18.82 -7.65
C LEU A 528 8.99 -18.81 -6.13
N GLY A 529 8.10 -19.48 -5.41
CA GLY A 529 8.18 -19.56 -3.95
C GLY A 529 7.55 -20.82 -3.42
N TYR A 530 7.88 -21.19 -2.18
CA TYR A 530 7.25 -22.30 -1.47
C TYR A 530 6.67 -21.75 -0.17
N LEU A 531 5.36 -21.92 0.03
CA LEU A 531 4.71 -21.60 1.30
C LEU A 531 4.76 -22.86 2.17
N LEU A 532 5.30 -22.74 3.38
CA LEU A 532 5.27 -23.78 4.43
C LEU A 532 4.08 -23.59 5.36
#